data_AF-A0A1U7EV43-F1
#
_entry.id   AF-A0A1U7EV43-F1
#
_cell.length_a   1.000
_cell.length_b   1.000
_cell.length_c   1.000
_cell.angle_alpha   90.00
_cell.angle_beta   90.00
_cell.angle_gamma   90.00
#
_symmetry.space_group_name_H-M   'P 1'
#
loop_
_entity.id
_entity.type
_entity.pdbx_description
1 polymer ?
#
loop_
_entity_poly.entity_id
_entity_poly.type
_entity_poly.pdbx_seq_one_letter_code
_entity_poly.pdbx_strand_id
1 'polypeptide(L)' 'MSQGDADATFVCPECRSEVPVTPPMRTALLDEGCVVCGAAVSADAFGTVATGRRESAPEARHPTHPE' A
#
# COMPACT_ATOMS: atom_id res chain seq x y z
N MET A 1 -20.76 17.80 9.10
CA MET A 1 -19.32 17.50 9.35
C MET A 1 -19.09 16.08 8.88
N SER A 2 -18.56 15.81 7.66
CA SER A 2 -18.21 14.44 7.27
C SER A 2 -17.23 14.34 6.10
N GLN A 3 -16.33 13.37 6.26
CA GLN A 3 -15.51 12.63 5.29
C GLN A 3 -14.13 13.18 4.89
N GLY A 4 -13.10 12.63 5.53
CA GLY A 4 -12.12 11.82 4.79
C GLY A 4 -10.89 12.53 4.25
N ASP A 5 -10.11 13.19 5.11
CA ASP A 5 -8.70 13.45 4.78
C ASP A 5 -7.93 12.15 5.05
N ALA A 6 -7.83 11.29 4.04
CA ALA A 6 -6.94 10.13 4.05
C ALA A 6 -6.43 9.97 2.61
N ASP A 7 -5.33 10.66 2.33
CA ASP A 7 -4.74 10.76 0.99
C ASP A 7 -3.98 9.47 0.59
N ALA A 8 -3.58 8.66 1.58
CA ALA A 8 -2.84 7.42 1.36
C ALA A 8 -3.19 6.32 2.37
N THR A 9 -2.88 5.06 2.02
CA THR A 9 -2.93 3.91 2.92
C THR A 9 -1.52 3.48 3.26
N PHE A 10 -1.23 3.38 4.55
CA PHE A 10 0.02 2.83 5.06
C PHE A 10 -0.14 1.33 5.31
N VAL A 11 0.80 0.52 4.83
CA VAL A 11 0.88 -0.91 5.12
C VAL A 11 2.24 -1.22 5.74
N CYS A 12 2.26 -1.64 7.00
CA CYS A 12 3.52 -1.98 7.65
C CYS A 12 4.11 -3.28 7.06
N PRO A 13 5.39 -3.32 6.66
CA PRO A 13 5.99 -4.54 6.11
C PRO A 13 6.18 -5.66 7.14
N GLU A 14 6.29 -5.32 8.43
CA GLU A 14 6.53 -6.29 9.51
C GLU A 14 5.21 -6.87 10.03
N CYS A 15 4.33 -6.02 10.58
CA CYS A 15 3.07 -6.46 11.17
C CYS A 15 1.91 -6.54 10.18
N ARG A 16 2.09 -6.06 8.94
CA ARG A 16 1.05 -6.04 7.89
C ARG A 16 -0.25 -5.36 8.30
N SER A 17 -0.17 -4.40 9.22
CA SER A 17 -1.32 -3.55 9.58
C SER A 17 -1.53 -2.49 8.50
N GLU A 18 -2.78 -2.37 8.05
CA GLU A 18 -3.23 -1.40 7.07
C GLU A 18 -3.97 -0.27 7.78
N VAL A 19 -3.53 0.98 7.59
CA VAL A 19 -4.14 2.15 8.25
C VAL A 19 -4.25 3.31 7.26
N PRO A 20 -5.41 3.99 7.16
CA PRO A 20 -5.52 5.21 6.38
C PRO A 20 -4.71 6.33 7.06
N VAL A 21 -3.90 7.03 6.28
CA VAL A 21 -3.00 8.07 6.79
C VAL A 21 -3.14 9.36 6.00
N THR A 22 -2.98 10.47 6.71
CA THR A 22 -2.87 11.80 6.12
C THR A 22 -1.41 12.15 5.81
N PRO A 23 -1.14 13.15 4.96
CA PRO A 23 0.22 13.62 4.69
C PRO A 23 1.05 13.94 5.96
N PRO A 24 0.53 14.65 6.99
CA PRO A 24 1.28 14.85 8.22
C PRO A 24 1.51 13.55 9.02
N MET A 25 0.54 12.62 9.03
CA MET A 25 0.73 11.29 9.67
C MET A 25 1.81 10.47 8.97
N ARG A 26 1.87 10.52 7.63
CA ARG A 26 2.90 9.82 6.85
C ARG A 26 4.30 10.29 7.23
N THR A 27 4.52 11.59 7.34
CA THR A 27 5.82 12.13 7.75
C THR A 27 6.20 11.69 9.16
N ALA A 28 5.25 11.73 10.11
CA ALA A 28 5.48 11.26 11.48
C ALA A 28 5.83 9.76 11.53
N LEU A 29 5.14 8.91 10.76
CA LEU A 29 5.43 7.48 10.68
C LEU A 29 6.78 7.17 10.04
N LEU A 30 7.27 8.02 9.12
CA LEU A 30 8.60 7.89 8.52
C LEU A 30 9.72 8.26 9.49
N ASP A 31 9.48 9.23 10.38
CA ASP A 31 10.45 9.71 11.36
C ASP A 31 10.50 8.80 12.60
N GLU A 32 9.32 8.45 13.14
CA GLU A 32 9.17 7.69 14.39
C GLU A 32 9.09 6.17 14.15
N GLY A 33 8.68 5.73 12.96
CA GLY A 33 8.41 4.32 12.64
C GLY A 33 6.96 3.90 12.89
N CYS A 34 6.71 2.58 12.80
CA CYS A 34 5.36 2.03 12.90
C CYS A 34 4.80 2.15 14.33
N VAL A 35 3.66 2.82 14.50
CA VAL A 35 3.01 2.96 15.83
C VAL A 35 2.51 1.65 16.44
N VAL A 36 2.41 0.57 15.66
CA VAL A 36 1.92 -0.74 16.13
C VAL A 36 3.05 -1.60 16.69
N CYS A 37 4.17 -1.69 15.97
CA CYS A 37 5.28 -2.59 16.30
C CYS A 37 6.62 -1.89 16.55
N GLY A 38 6.73 -0.58 16.26
CA GLY A 38 7.95 0.21 16.38
C GLY A 38 8.97 -0.02 15.26
N ALA A 39 8.64 -0.80 14.23
CA ALA A 39 9.56 -1.07 13.12
C ALA A 39 9.85 0.19 12.31
N ALA A 40 11.07 0.28 11.76
CA ALA A 40 11.44 1.34 10.84
C ALA A 40 10.55 1.29 9.58
N VAL A 41 9.99 2.44 9.22
CA VAL A 41 9.08 2.58 8.08
C VAL A 41 9.77 3.40 7.00
N SER A 42 9.58 3.01 5.75
CA SER A 42 10.11 3.71 4.58
C SER A 42 8.99 4.19 3.67
N ALA A 43 9.30 5.12 2.76
CA ALA A 43 8.32 5.73 1.86
C ALA A 43 7.59 4.70 0.98
N ASP A 44 8.24 3.56 0.69
CA ASP A 44 7.67 2.39 -0.02
C ASP A 44 6.52 1.70 0.72
N ALA A 45 6.46 1.80 2.05
CA ALA A 45 5.36 1.23 2.84
C ALA A 45 4.05 2.00 2.68
N PHE A 46 4.11 3.20 2.08
CA PHE A 46 2.94 3.98 1.72
C PHE A 46 2.61 3.67 0.27
N GLY A 47 1.64 2.77 0.08
CA GLY A 47 1.06 2.59 -1.24
C GLY A 47 0.38 3.88 -1.63
N THR A 48 0.95 4.63 -2.58
CA THR A 48 0.10 5.47 -3.42
C THR A 48 -0.94 4.52 -3.97
N VAL A 49 -2.23 4.79 -3.76
CA VAL A 49 -3.26 4.21 -4.62
C VAL A 49 -2.97 4.79 -6.00
N ALA A 50 -1.95 4.23 -6.66
CA ALA A 50 -1.73 4.37 -8.07
C ALA A 50 -3.02 3.78 -8.63
N THR A 51 -3.91 4.67 -9.02
CA THR A 51 -5.08 4.34 -9.79
C THR A 51 -4.56 3.76 -11.10
N GLY A 52 -4.31 2.44 -11.09
CA GLY A 52 -3.82 1.70 -12.22
C GLY A 52 -3.04 0.44 -11.81
N ARG A 53 -3.51 -0.71 -12.32
CA ARG A 53 -2.78 -2.01 -12.44
C ARG A 53 -2.79 -2.83 -11.13
N ARG A 54 -3.75 -3.73 -10.89
CA ARG A 54 -3.90 -5.01 -11.63
C ARG A 54 -2.61 -5.44 -12.31
N GLU A 55 -1.62 -5.82 -11.52
CA GLU A 55 -0.69 -6.86 -11.95
C GLU A 55 -1.44 -8.20 -11.94
N SER A 56 -2.31 -8.34 -12.93
CA SER A 56 -2.60 -9.63 -13.52
C SER A 56 -2.03 -9.51 -14.93
N ALA A 57 -0.74 -9.84 -15.08
CA ALA A 57 -0.34 -10.42 -16.35
C ALA A 57 -1.23 -11.68 -16.49
N PRO A 58 -2.11 -11.75 -17.50
CA PRO A 58 -2.69 -13.04 -17.83
C PRO A 58 -1.50 -13.89 -18.24
N GLU A 59 -1.12 -14.90 -17.46
CA GLU A 59 -0.35 -15.99 -18.04
C GLU A 59 -1.14 -16.43 -19.26
N ALA A 60 -0.50 -16.29 -20.42
CA ALA A 60 -0.95 -16.81 -21.68
C ALA A 60 -1.08 -18.33 -21.54
N ARG A 61 -2.22 -18.79 -21.02
CA ARG A 61 -2.75 -20.10 -21.37
C ARG A 61 -3.16 -20.00 -22.84
N HIS A 62 -2.15 -20.13 -23.69
CA HIS A 62 -2.25 -20.21 -25.15
C HIS A 62 -3.40 -21.14 -25.53
N PRO A 63 -4.40 -20.68 -26.32
CA PRO A 63 -5.30 -21.59 -27.00
C PRO A 63 -4.65 -22.11 -28.31
N THR A 64 -4.96 -23.37 -28.61
CA THR A 64 -4.89 -24.13 -29.89
C THR A 64 -3.55 -24.68 -30.43
N HIS A 65 -3.43 -26.01 -30.42
CA HIS A 65 -3.55 -26.79 -31.67
C HIS A 65 -4.18 -28.20 -31.42
N PRO A 66 -5.32 -28.54 -32.07
CA PRO A 66 -5.80 -29.91 -32.18
C PRO A 66 -5.03 -30.67 -33.29
N GLU A 67 -4.86 -31.99 -33.13
CA GLU A 67 -4.59 -32.94 -34.22
C GLU A 67 -5.85 -33.78 -34.50
#